data_AF-A0A538B1S6-F1
#
_entry.id   AF-A0A538B1S6-F1
#
_cell.length_a   1.000
_cell.length_b   1.000
_cell.length_c   1.000
_cell.angle_alpha   90.00
_cell.angle_beta   90.00
_cell.angle_gamma   90.00
#
_symmetry.space_group_name_H-M   'P 1'
#
loop_
_entity.id
_entity.type
_entity.pdbx_description
1 polymer ?
#
loop_
_entity_poly.entity_id
_entity_poly.type
_entity_poly.pdbx_seq_one_letter_code
_entity_poly.pdbx_strand_id
1 'polypeptide(L)'
;MSLATLPIPVDERAVVQSPTVHRRILGAVVEVGIVAGFYQWYSVVRYWVSGSTATAQRNAMHVVAWERALGIFNESAVQAAALAHPALVRAAATYYGTAHFVVPAVALVVLYRRDRVRYVTWRNALAWTSV
;
A
#
# COMPACT_ATOMS: atom_id res chain seq x y z
N MET A 1 -18.14 54.01 -48.59
CA MET A 1 -19.29 53.77 -47.69
C MET A 1 -18.91 52.59 -46.81
N SER A 2 -18.43 52.88 -45.60
CA SER A 2 -17.75 51.95 -44.69
C SER A 2 -18.77 51.08 -43.96
N LEU A 3 -18.77 49.77 -44.21
CA LEU A 3 -19.60 48.83 -43.46
C LEU A 3 -18.89 48.50 -42.15
N ALA A 4 -19.45 49.01 -41.06
CA ALA A 4 -19.03 48.79 -39.70
C ALA A 4 -19.00 47.28 -39.37
N THR A 5 -17.82 46.78 -39.03
CA THR A 5 -17.63 45.49 -38.37
C THR A 5 -18.36 45.50 -37.04
N LEU A 6 -19.43 44.71 -36.91
CA LEU A 6 -20.07 44.45 -35.63
C LEU A 6 -19.03 43.84 -34.67
N PRO A 7 -18.83 44.39 -33.46
CA PRO A 7 -18.02 43.72 -32.46
C PRO A 7 -18.79 42.48 -32.01
N ILE A 8 -18.27 41.30 -32.35
CA ILE A 8 -18.71 40.07 -31.70
C ILE A 8 -18.34 40.22 -30.22
N PRO A 9 -19.29 40.16 -29.27
CA PRO A 9 -18.96 40.06 -27.86
C PRO A 9 -18.29 38.70 -27.65
N VAL A 10 -16.97 38.66 -27.69
CA VAL A 10 -16.20 37.52 -27.21
C VAL A 10 -16.35 37.56 -25.70
N ASP A 11 -17.23 36.72 -25.16
CA ASP A 11 -17.33 36.53 -23.72
C ASP A 11 -16.02 35.91 -23.21
N GLU A 12 -15.08 36.75 -22.79
CA GLU A 12 -13.80 36.33 -22.19
C GLU A 12 -13.99 35.52 -20.89
N ARG A 13 -15.20 35.50 -20.31
CA ARG A 13 -15.54 34.63 -19.17
C ARG A 13 -15.58 33.15 -19.55
N ALA A 14 -15.61 32.84 -20.85
CA ALA A 14 -15.48 31.48 -21.38
C ALA A 14 -14.03 30.98 -21.46
N VAL A 15 -13.03 31.75 -21.01
CA VAL A 15 -11.66 31.25 -20.81
C VAL A 15 -11.61 30.39 -19.54
N VAL A 16 -12.12 29.16 -19.68
CA VAL A 16 -11.67 27.90 -19.07
C VAL A 16 -10.79 28.07 -17.81
N GLN A 17 -11.41 28.23 -16.64
CA GLN A 17 -10.77 27.89 -15.38
C GLN A 17 -11.14 26.45 -15.01
N SER A 18 -10.12 25.60 -14.97
CA SER A 18 -10.16 24.14 -15.06
C SER A 18 -10.80 23.43 -13.83
N PRO A 19 -12.04 22.91 -13.91
CA PRO A 19 -12.63 22.11 -12.82
C PRO A 19 -11.92 20.76 -12.61
N THR A 20 -10.98 20.40 -13.49
CA THR A 20 -10.27 19.11 -13.48
C THR A 20 -9.22 19.00 -12.39
N VAL A 21 -8.50 20.07 -12.06
CA VAL A 21 -7.42 20.04 -11.04
C VAL A 21 -8.01 19.89 -9.64
N HIS A 22 -9.03 20.68 -9.29
CA HIS A 22 -9.70 20.58 -7.99
C HIS A 22 -10.30 19.19 -7.77
N ARG A 23 -10.99 18.64 -8.78
CA ARG A 23 -11.54 17.26 -8.73
C ARG A 23 -10.46 16.19 -8.57
N ARG A 24 -9.27 16.38 -9.16
CA ARG A 24 -8.13 15.46 -8.99
C ARG A 24 -7.55 15.52 -7.59
N ILE A 25 -7.39 16.71 -7.01
CA ILE A 25 -6.90 16.87 -5.63
C ILE A 25 -7.88 16.26 -4.63
N LEU A 26 -9.17 16.56 -4.76
CA LEU A 26 -10.20 15.93 -3.91
C LEU A 26 -10.17 14.41 -4.03
N GLY A 27 -10.05 13.89 -5.26
CA GLY A 27 -9.91 12.46 -5.47
C GLY A 27 -8.66 11.87 -4.81
N ALA A 28 -7.53 12.59 -4.78
CA ALA A 28 -6.31 12.12 -4.10
C ALA A 28 -6.45 12.13 -2.58
N VAL A 29 -7.08 13.17 -2.03
CA VAL A 29 -7.38 13.27 -0.59
C VAL A 29 -8.29 12.13 -0.15
N VAL A 30 -9.30 11.77 -0.95
CA VAL A 30 -10.18 10.64 -0.67
C VAL A 30 -9.40 9.31 -0.64
N GLU A 31 -8.52 9.05 -1.61
CA GLU A 31 -7.71 7.83 -1.59
C GLU A 31 -6.78 7.76 -0.37
N VAL A 32 -6.13 8.86 0.00
CA VAL A 32 -5.31 8.93 1.21
C VAL A 32 -6.17 8.67 2.44
N GLY A 33 -7.37 9.24 2.50
CA GLY A 33 -8.33 9.00 3.57
C GLY A 33 -8.76 7.53 3.68
N ILE A 34 -8.98 6.85 2.55
CA ILE A 34 -9.31 5.42 2.51
C ILE A 34 -8.15 4.58 3.06
N VAL A 35 -6.92 4.84 2.59
CA VAL A 35 -5.72 4.11 3.05
C VAL A 35 -5.48 4.35 4.54
N ALA A 36 -5.57 5.60 4.99
CA ALA A 36 -5.43 5.95 6.41
C ALA A 36 -6.54 5.29 7.26
N GLY A 37 -7.80 5.34 6.81
CA GLY A 37 -8.91 4.70 7.51
C GLY A 37 -8.71 3.19 7.66
N PHE A 38 -8.23 2.52 6.61
CA PHE A 38 -7.93 1.10 6.64
C PHE A 38 -6.77 0.76 7.58
N TYR A 39 -5.69 1.55 7.54
CA TYR A 39 -4.57 1.41 8.47
C TYR A 39 -5.00 1.60 9.93
N GLN A 40 -5.87 2.58 10.20
CA GLN A 40 -6.40 2.79 11.54
C GLN A 40 -7.33 1.68 11.99
N TRP A 41 -8.18 1.16 11.10
CA TRP A 41 -9.00 0.00 11.40
C TRP A 41 -8.14 -1.22 11.78
N TYR A 42 -7.13 -1.53 10.96
CA TYR A 42 -6.15 -2.57 11.28
C TYR A 42 -5.48 -2.32 12.64
N SER A 43 -5.05 -1.08 12.90
CA SER A 43 -4.35 -0.73 14.14
C SER A 43 -5.25 -0.89 15.37
N VAL A 44 -6.53 -0.52 15.26
CA VAL A 44 -7.52 -0.73 16.31
C VAL A 44 -7.72 -2.23 16.55
N VAL A 45 -8.01 -3.01 15.52
CA VAL A 45 -8.17 -4.46 15.64
C VAL A 45 -6.93 -5.10 16.27
N ARG A 46 -5.73 -4.75 15.79
CA ARG A 46 -4.46 -5.20 16.33
C ARG A 46 -4.31 -4.88 17.81
N TYR A 47 -4.68 -3.67 18.24
CA TYR A 47 -4.64 -3.28 19.64
C TYR A 47 -5.57 -4.16 20.48
N TRP A 48 -6.81 -4.38 20.04
CA TRP A 48 -7.78 -5.24 20.74
C TRP A 48 -7.33 -6.70 20.86
N VAL A 49 -6.67 -7.24 19.84
CA VAL A 49 -6.20 -8.64 19.85
C VAL A 49 -4.79 -8.77 20.43
N SER A 50 -4.10 -7.68 20.75
CA SER A 50 -2.74 -7.74 21.28
C SER A 50 -2.74 -8.40 22.67
N GLY A 51 -2.11 -9.57 22.75
CA GLY A 51 -1.93 -10.31 23.99
C GLY A 51 -0.61 -9.96 24.69
N SER A 52 -0.37 -10.56 25.86
CA SER A 52 0.92 -10.43 26.54
C SER A 52 2.02 -11.17 25.78
N THR A 53 3.24 -10.63 25.84
CA THR A 53 4.46 -11.28 25.32
C THR A 53 4.66 -12.67 25.92
N ALA A 54 4.30 -12.85 27.20
CA ALA A 54 4.34 -14.14 27.87
C ALA A 54 3.38 -15.17 27.23
N THR A 55 2.16 -14.77 26.87
CA THR A 55 1.21 -15.63 26.16
C THR A 55 1.72 -15.96 24.76
N ALA A 56 2.25 -14.97 24.03
CA ALA A 56 2.85 -15.19 22.72
C ALA A 56 4.02 -16.19 22.77
N GLN A 57 4.90 -16.07 23.77
CA GLN A 57 6.01 -16.99 23.98
C GLN A 57 5.53 -18.41 24.29
N ARG A 58 4.51 -18.56 25.15
CA ARG A 58 3.92 -19.89 25.40
C ARG A 58 3.37 -20.50 24.12
N ASN A 59 2.59 -19.74 23.35
CA ASN A 59 2.04 -20.22 22.08
C ASN A 59 3.14 -20.62 21.08
N ALA A 60 4.23 -19.84 20.99
CA ALA A 60 5.39 -20.20 20.17
C ALA A 60 6.00 -21.53 20.60
N MET A 61 6.15 -21.78 21.91
CA MET A 61 6.65 -23.06 22.41
C MET A 61 5.70 -24.23 22.10
N HIS A 62 4.39 -24.01 22.08
CA HIS A 62 3.43 -25.02 21.62
C HIS A 62 3.65 -25.35 20.14
N VAL A 63 3.82 -24.34 19.26
CA VAL A 63 4.12 -24.55 17.84
C VAL A 63 5.41 -25.36 17.66
N VAL A 64 6.48 -24.99 18.37
CA VAL A 64 7.75 -25.74 18.36
C VAL A 64 7.56 -27.20 18.79
N ALA A 65 6.74 -27.45 19.82
CA ALA A 65 6.46 -28.80 20.26
C ALA A 65 5.74 -29.62 19.17
N TRP A 66 4.76 -29.01 18.47
CA TRP A 66 4.08 -29.63 17.33
C TRP A 66 5.04 -29.93 16.17
N GLU A 67 5.87 -28.97 15.79
CA GLU A 67 6.86 -29.15 14.71
C GLU A 67 7.85 -30.27 15.03
N ARG A 68 8.29 -30.37 16.29
CA ARG A 68 9.15 -31.46 16.76
C ARG A 68 8.43 -32.81 16.73
N ALA A 69 7.17 -32.85 17.16
CA ALA A 69 6.35 -34.08 17.12
C ALA A 69 6.13 -34.56 15.67
N LEU A 70 5.99 -33.63 14.73
CA LEU A 70 5.85 -33.91 13.29
C LEU A 70 7.19 -34.15 12.58
N GLY A 71 8.33 -33.96 13.27
CA GLY A 71 9.66 -34.11 12.67
C GLY A 71 10.03 -33.03 11.64
N ILE A 72 9.31 -31.90 11.63
CA ILE A 72 9.53 -30.79 10.68
C ILE A 72 10.22 -29.58 11.29
N PHE A 73 10.64 -29.68 12.56
CA PHE A 73 11.38 -28.61 13.24
C PHE A 73 12.80 -28.45 12.67
N ASN A 74 12.93 -27.65 11.59
CA ASN A 74 14.19 -27.39 10.91
C ASN A 74 14.55 -25.89 10.80
N GLU A 75 13.67 -25.00 11.27
CA GLU A 75 13.82 -23.55 11.16
C GLU A 75 15.17 -23.06 11.67
N SER A 76 15.60 -23.52 12.85
CA SER A 76 16.88 -23.08 13.44
C SER A 76 18.10 -23.47 12.59
N ALA A 77 18.08 -24.64 11.94
CA ALA A 77 19.17 -25.08 11.08
C ALA A 77 19.22 -24.26 9.78
N VAL A 78 18.06 -24.04 9.16
CA VAL A 78 17.94 -23.22 7.93
C VAL A 78 18.33 -21.76 8.22
N GLN A 79 17.86 -21.21 9.34
CA GLN A 79 18.19 -19.85 9.74
C GLN A 79 19.67 -19.71 10.08
N ALA A 80 20.28 -20.66 10.79
CA ALA A 80 21.72 -20.64 11.05
C ALA A 80 22.55 -20.69 9.74
N ALA A 81 22.15 -21.52 8.79
CA ALA A 81 22.78 -21.58 7.47
C ALA A 81 22.65 -20.25 6.72
N ALA A 82 21.48 -19.62 6.74
CA ALA A 82 21.27 -18.30 6.12
C ALA A 82 22.08 -17.19 6.81
N LEU A 83 22.15 -17.20 8.14
CA LEU A 83 22.89 -16.23 8.94
C LEU A 83 24.41 -16.32 8.74
N ALA A 84 24.93 -17.48 8.31
CA ALA A 84 26.32 -17.62 7.88
C ALA A 84 26.65 -16.81 6.61
N HIS A 85 25.64 -16.30 5.90
CA HIS A 85 25.77 -15.50 4.68
C HIS A 85 25.14 -14.09 4.86
N PRO A 86 25.83 -13.13 5.50
CA PRO A 86 25.29 -11.79 5.75
C PRO A 86 24.84 -11.03 4.48
N ALA A 87 25.49 -11.28 3.34
CA ALA A 87 25.08 -10.69 2.06
C ALA A 87 23.71 -11.20 1.61
N LEU A 88 23.42 -12.50 1.78
CA LEU A 88 22.11 -13.09 1.48
C LEU A 88 21.05 -12.47 2.38
N VAL A 89 21.32 -12.34 3.69
CA VAL A 89 20.38 -11.74 4.64
C VAL A 89 20.08 -10.28 4.28
N ARG A 90 21.10 -9.48 3.97
CA ARG A 90 20.91 -8.10 3.52
C ARG A 90 20.16 -8.01 2.20
N ALA A 91 20.44 -8.90 1.25
CA ALA A 91 19.72 -8.95 -0.03
C ALA A 91 18.25 -9.33 0.18
N ALA A 92 17.96 -10.32 1.01
CA ALA A 92 16.61 -10.75 1.35
C ALA A 92 15.84 -9.64 2.09
N ALA A 93 16.46 -8.98 3.07
CA ALA A 93 15.85 -7.85 3.78
C ALA A 93 15.59 -6.66 2.84
N THR A 94 16.53 -6.35 1.95
CA THR A 94 16.37 -5.28 0.94
C THR A 94 15.29 -5.63 -0.06
N TYR A 95 15.27 -6.86 -0.55
CA TYR A 95 14.24 -7.37 -1.45
C TYR A 95 12.87 -7.28 -0.78
N TYR A 96 12.72 -7.79 0.44
CA TYR A 96 11.48 -7.72 1.18
C TYR A 96 10.99 -6.27 1.35
N GLY A 97 11.87 -5.37 1.84
CA GLY A 97 11.52 -3.97 2.03
C GLY A 97 11.11 -3.26 0.73
N THR A 98 11.84 -3.52 -0.36
CA THR A 98 11.56 -2.87 -1.65
C THR A 98 10.35 -3.47 -2.35
N ALA A 99 10.28 -4.79 -2.50
CA ALA A 99 9.22 -5.48 -3.21
C ALA A 99 7.87 -5.40 -2.47
N HIS A 100 7.87 -5.36 -1.14
CA HIS A 100 6.64 -5.31 -0.36
C HIS A 100 6.10 -3.88 -0.18
N PHE A 101 6.97 -2.88 0.00
CA PHE A 101 6.53 -1.51 0.28
C PHE A 101 6.70 -0.55 -0.90
N VAL A 102 7.89 -0.51 -1.49
CA VAL A 102 8.23 0.50 -2.52
C VAL A 102 7.55 0.18 -3.84
N VAL A 103 7.67 -1.06 -4.32
CA VAL A 103 7.12 -1.47 -5.61
C VAL A 103 5.60 -1.29 -5.69
N PRO A 104 4.79 -1.73 -4.70
CA PRO A 104 3.35 -1.54 -4.75
C PRO A 104 2.95 -0.06 -4.65
N ALA A 105 3.65 0.74 -3.84
CA ALA A 105 3.40 2.18 -3.76
C ALA A 105 3.62 2.86 -5.11
N VAL A 106 4.74 2.59 -5.78
CA VAL A 106 5.04 3.11 -7.13
C VAL A 106 4.00 2.62 -8.13
N ALA A 107 3.66 1.34 -8.13
CA ALA A 107 2.66 0.76 -9.03
C ALA A 107 1.30 1.43 -8.86
N LEU A 108 0.84 1.64 -7.62
CA LEU A 108 -0.42 2.33 -7.34
C LEU A 108 -0.39 3.79 -7.79
N VAL A 109 0.72 4.52 -7.60
CA VAL A 109 0.87 5.90 -8.11
C VAL A 109 0.79 5.92 -9.64
N VAL A 110 1.44 4.98 -10.32
CA VAL A 110 1.40 4.87 -11.79
C VAL A 110 -0.02 4.55 -12.27
N LEU A 111 -0.70 3.58 -11.65
CA LEU A 111 -2.07 3.22 -11.98
C LEU A 111 -3.04 4.37 -11.72
N TYR A 112 -2.91 5.06 -10.59
CA TYR A 112 -3.73 6.22 -10.27
C TYR A 112 -3.65 7.31 -11.35
N ARG A 113 -2.46 7.50 -11.95
CA ARG A 113 -2.24 8.49 -13.02
C ARG A 113 -2.70 8.01 -14.40
N ARG A 114 -2.61 6.70 -14.70
CA ARG A 114 -2.79 6.16 -16.06
C ARG A 114 -4.10 5.41 -16.27
N ASP A 115 -4.55 4.63 -15.29
CA ASP A 115 -5.74 3.79 -15.38
C ASP A 115 -6.43 3.68 -14.00
N ARG A 116 -7.44 4.53 -13.81
CA ARG A 116 -8.19 4.60 -12.56
C ARG A 116 -9.02 3.36 -12.26
N VAL A 117 -9.44 2.61 -13.29
CA VAL A 117 -10.23 1.39 -13.09
C VAL A 117 -9.33 0.31 -12.51
N ARG A 118 -8.16 0.08 -13.13
CA ARG A 118 -7.17 -0.88 -12.61
C ARG A 118 -6.63 -0.47 -11.24
N TYR A 119 -6.44 0.83 -11.01
CA TYR A 119 -6.01 1.33 -9.70
C TYR A 119 -6.92 0.82 -8.57
N VAL A 120 -8.24 0.90 -8.72
CA VAL A 120 -9.18 0.45 -7.68
C VAL A 120 -9.05 -1.06 -7.42
N THR A 121 -8.97 -1.87 -8.48
CA THR A 121 -8.79 -3.33 -8.35
C THR A 121 -7.51 -3.68 -7.60
N TRP A 122 -6.37 -3.10 -8.02
CA TRP A 122 -5.07 -3.40 -7.42
C TRP A 122 -4.90 -2.80 -6.02
N ARG A 123 -5.51 -1.63 -5.74
CA ARG A 123 -5.57 -1.06 -4.38
C ARG A 123 -6.30 -1.99 -3.43
N ASN A 124 -7.45 -2.53 -3.84
CA ASN A 124 -8.23 -3.46 -3.01
C ASN A 124 -7.50 -4.79 -2.83
N ALA A 125 -6.88 -5.33 -3.89
CA ALA A 125 -6.07 -6.54 -3.79
C ALA A 125 -4.92 -6.36 -2.78
N LEU A 126 -4.20 -5.24 -2.87
CA LEU A 126 -3.14 -4.92 -1.92
C LEU A 126 -3.68 -4.80 -0.49
N ALA A 127 -4.82 -4.13 -0.29
CA ALA A 127 -5.46 -4.02 1.02
C ALA A 127 -5.80 -5.40 1.62
N TRP A 128 -6.25 -6.36 0.81
CA TRP A 128 -6.53 -7.72 1.27
C TRP A 128 -5.29 -8.55 1.59
N THR A 129 -4.19 -8.36 0.85
CA THR A 129 -2.97 -9.16 1.03
C THR A 129 -1.98 -8.57 2.04
N SER A 130 -2.13 -7.30 2.40
CA SER A 130 -1.19 -6.57 3.26
C SER A 130 -1.69 -6.32 4.69
N VAL A 131 -2.87 -6.82 5.05
CA VAL A 131 -3.36 -6.84 6.46
C VAL A 131 -2.75 -7.98 7.27
#